data_AF-A0A850LW60-F1
#
_entry.id   AF-A0A850LW60-F1
#
_cell.length_a   1.000
_cell.length_b   1.000
_cell.length_c   1.000
_cell.angle_alpha   90.00
_cell.angle_beta   90.00
_cell.angle_gamma   90.00
#
_symmetry.space_group_name_H-M   'P 1'
#
loop_
_entity.id
_entity.type
_entity.pdbx_description
1 polymer ?
#
loop_
_entity_poly.entity_id
_entity_poly.type
_entity_poly.pdbx_seq_one_letter_code
_entity_poly.pdbx_strand_id
1 'polypeptide(L)' 'MKIIIEENLCKGCGFCIEVCPEHIFKESDNLNKKGYTQPEIVNPDSCIFCKKCELICPEMAISVEKEEEGK' A
#
# COMPACT_ATOMS: atom_id res chain seq x y z
N MET A 1 -5.98 -12.45 3.05
CA MET A 1 -4.73 -11.65 2.94
C MET A 1 -5.08 -10.22 3.23
N LYS A 2 -4.22 -9.45 3.91
CA LYS A 2 -4.51 -8.05 4.19
C LYS A 2 -3.36 -7.13 3.81
N ILE A 3 -3.67 -6.10 3.02
CA ILE A 3 -2.77 -4.99 2.68
C ILE A 3 -3.36 -3.75 3.35
N ILE A 4 -2.56 -3.07 4.16
CA ILE A 4 -2.99 -1.92 4.97
C ILE A 4 -2.15 -0.72 4.56
N ILE A 5 -2.80 0.44 4.40
CA ILE A 5 -2.14 1.74 4.23
C ILE A 5 -2.57 2.63 5.39
N GLU A 6 -1.63 3.01 6.25
CA GLU A 6 -1.85 3.94 7.33
C GLU A 6 -1.93 5.37 6.79
N GLU A 7 -3.16 5.83 6.52
CA GLU A 7 -3.42 7.13 5.91
C GLU A 7 -2.78 8.31 6.66
N ASN A 8 -2.61 8.19 7.97
CA ASN A 8 -1.98 9.22 8.79
C ASN A 8 -0.46 9.31 8.60
N LEU A 9 0.19 8.24 8.16
CA LEU A 9 1.63 8.17 7.93
C LEU A 9 1.97 8.38 6.45
N CYS A 10 1.15 7.85 5.53
CA CYS A 10 1.42 7.91 4.11
C CYS A 10 1.39 9.37 3.59
N LYS A 11 2.50 9.82 2.98
CA LYS A 11 2.64 11.15 2.38
C LYS A 11 2.51 11.16 0.85
N GLY A 12 2.01 10.08 0.25
CA GLY A 12 1.73 10.05 -1.19
C GLY A 12 2.96 10.01 -2.12
N CYS A 13 4.10 9.47 -1.67
CA CYS A 13 5.34 9.48 -2.47
C CYS A 13 5.34 8.58 -3.72
N GLY A 14 4.38 7.67 -3.86
CA GLY A 14 4.25 6.82 -5.05
C GLY A 14 5.19 5.61 -5.16
N PHE A 15 6.21 5.44 -4.31
CA PHE A 15 7.15 4.31 -4.45
C PHE A 15 6.52 2.92 -4.42
N CYS A 16 5.41 2.75 -3.68
CA CYS A 16 4.67 1.48 -3.70
C CYS A 16 4.06 1.15 -5.07
N ILE A 17 3.64 2.17 -5.83
CA ILE A 17 3.11 2.03 -7.19
C ILE A 17 4.23 1.58 -8.13
N GLU A 18 5.40 2.23 -8.05
CA GLU A 18 6.55 1.93 -8.89
C GLU A 18 7.15 0.55 -8.63
N VAL A 19 7.26 0.15 -7.36
CA VAL A 19 7.97 -1.09 -6.98
C VAL A 19 7.10 -2.33 -7.08
N CYS A 20 5.77 -2.20 -7.13
CA CYS A 20 4.86 -3.33 -7.10
C CYS A 20 4.88 -4.06 -8.45
N PRO A 21 5.40 -5.31 -8.53
CA PRO A 21 5.47 -6.04 -9.80
C PRO A 21 4.08 -6.45 -10.32
N GLU A 22 3.09 -6.51 -9.44
CA GLU A 22 1.71 -6.90 -9.74
C GLU A 22 0.79 -5.70 -9.94
N HIS A 23 1.34 -4.47 -9.87
CA HIS A 23 0.63 -3.22 -10.11
C HIS A 23 -0.69 -3.06 -9.33
N ILE A 24 -0.72 -3.53 -8.07
CA ILE A 24 -1.94 -3.51 -7.24
C ILE A 24 -2.28 -2.13 -6.68
N PHE A 25 -1.37 -1.15 -6.81
CA PHE A 25 -1.54 0.22 -6.35
C PHE A 25 -1.71 1.17 -7.54
N LYS A 26 -2.54 2.20 -7.37
CA LYS A 26 -2.70 3.32 -8.30
C LYS A 26 -2.70 4.64 -7.53
N GLU A 27 -2.29 5.74 -8.17
CA GLU A 27 -2.51 7.07 -7.62
C GLU A 27 -4.01 7.38 -7.50
N SER A 28 -4.44 7.90 -6.34
CA SER A 28 -5.80 8.38 -6.12
C SER A 28 -6.03 9.71 -6.85
N ASP A 29 -7.28 10.00 -7.22
CA ASP A 29 -7.69 11.34 -7.66
C ASP A 29 -8.07 12.26 -6.49
N ASN A 30 -8.00 11.76 -5.24
CA ASN A 30 -8.43 12.46 -4.03
C ASN A 30 -7.27 12.79 -3.09
N LEU A 31 -7.42 13.90 -2.38
CA LEU A 31 -6.53 14.28 -1.29
C LEU A 31 -7.05 13.74 0.05
N ASN A 32 -6.16 13.23 0.89
CA ASN A 32 -6.49 12.91 2.27
C ASN A 32 -6.63 14.20 3.13
N LYS A 33 -6.99 14.04 4.41
CA LYS A 33 -7.15 15.17 5.36
C LYS A 33 -5.90 16.05 5.54
N LYS A 34 -4.72 15.56 5.15
CA LYS A 34 -3.43 16.27 5.23
C LYS A 34 -3.00 16.87 3.89
N GLY A 35 -3.80 16.73 2.84
CA GLY A 35 -3.52 17.27 1.52
C GLY A 35 -2.58 16.42 0.66
N TYR A 36 -2.42 15.12 0.97
CA TYR A 36 -1.62 14.20 0.16
C TYR A 36 -2.51 13.35 -0.76
N THR A 37 -2.06 13.16 -2.00
CA THR A 37 -2.59 12.15 -2.93
C THR A 37 -2.04 10.79 -2.55
N GLN A 38 -2.86 9.94 -1.93
CA GLN A 38 -2.42 8.62 -1.45
C GLN A 38 -2.66 7.52 -2.49
N PRO A 39 -1.89 6.42 -2.46
CA PRO A 39 -2.15 5.29 -3.34
C PRO A 39 -3.45 4.58 -2.93
N GLU A 40 -4.24 4.17 -3.91
CA GLU A 40 -5.39 3.29 -3.79
C GLU A 40 -4.99 1.85 -4.13
N ILE A 41 -5.57 0.87 -3.44
CA ILE A 41 -5.39 -0.55 -3.75
C ILE A 41 -6.51 -0.95 -4.73
N VAL A 42 -6.13 -1.26 -5.97
CA VAL A 42 -7.08 -1.50 -7.06
C VAL A 42 -7.27 -2.99 -7.39
N ASN A 43 -6.29 -3.83 -7.07
CA ASN A 43 -6.35 -5.27 -7.34
C ASN A 43 -5.62 -6.09 -6.26
N PRO A 44 -6.17 -6.15 -5.04
CA PRO A 44 -5.49 -6.78 -3.91
C PRO A 44 -5.23 -8.28 -4.09
N ASP A 45 -6.07 -8.97 -4.88
CA ASP A 45 -5.99 -10.43 -5.09
C ASP A 45 -4.76 -10.85 -5.90
N SER A 46 -4.18 -9.95 -6.70
CA SER A 46 -2.93 -10.22 -7.43
C SER A 46 -1.68 -10.07 -6.57
N CYS A 47 -1.78 -9.63 -5.32
CA CYS A 47 -0.61 -9.47 -4.45
C CYS A 47 0.09 -10.81 -4.17
N ILE A 48 1.35 -10.93 -4.59
CA ILE A 48 2.21 -12.10 -4.35
C ILE A 48 2.99 -12.05 -3.02
N PHE A 49 2.64 -11.16 -2.10
CA PHE A 49 3.30 -11.02 -0.78
C PHE A 49 4.82 -10.81 -0.81
N CYS A 50 5.36 -10.18 -1.85
CA CYS A 50 6.81 -9.93 -1.93
C CYS A 50 7.33 -8.87 -0.94
N LYS A 51 6.43 -8.14 -0.27
CA LYS A 51 6.72 -7.08 0.73
C LYS A 51 7.61 -5.92 0.28
N LYS A 52 7.86 -5.76 -1.02
CA LYS A 52 8.67 -4.65 -1.54
C LYS A 52 8.07 -3.27 -1.21
N CYS A 53 6.75 -3.13 -1.29
CA CYS A 53 6.05 -1.89 -0.94
C CYS A 53 6.19 -1.51 0.54
N GLU A 54 6.21 -2.50 1.44
CA GLU A 54 6.47 -2.33 2.87
C GLU A 54 7.93 -1.91 3.11
N LEU A 55 8.89 -2.61 2.49
CA LEU A 55 10.32 -2.34 2.65
C LEU A 55 10.75 -0.97 2.09
N ILE A 56 10.16 -0.51 0.99
CA ILE A 56 10.54 0.76 0.36
C ILE A 56 9.82 1.97 0.97
N CYS A 57 8.78 1.77 1.77
CA CYS A 57 7.97 2.86 2.28
C CYS A 57 8.77 3.70 3.29
N PRO A 58 9.10 4.97 2.98
CA PRO A 58 9.94 5.80 3.86
C PRO A 58 9.22 6.17 5.17
N GLU A 59 7.89 6.16 5.17
CA GLU A 59 7.05 6.51 6.31
C GLU A 59 6.56 5.28 7.08
N MET A 60 6.97 4.06 6.69
CA MET A 60 6.48 2.79 7.27
C MET A 60 4.95 2.71 7.29
N ALA A 61 4.30 3.28 6.27
CA ALA A 61 2.84 3.43 6.20
C ALA A 61 2.13 2.25 5.54
N ILE A 62 2.84 1.20 5.12
CA ILE A 62 2.27 0.05 4.40
C ILE A 62 2.59 -1.22 5.18
N SER A 63 1.62 -2.12 5.32
CA SER A 63 1.82 -3.45 5.89
C SER A 63 1.13 -4.52 5.05
N VAL A 64 1.83 -5.65 4.83
CA VAL A 64 1.31 -6.81 4.12
C VAL A 64 1.29 -8.02 5.06
N GLU A 65 0.09 -8.41 5.46
CA GLU A 65 -0.18 -9.47 6.43
C GLU A 65 -0.79 -10.71 5.76
N LYS A 66 -0.32 -11.89 6.16
CA LYS A 66 -1.05 -13.13 5.92
C LYS A 66 -2.20 -13.17 6.91
N GLU A 67 -3.40 -13.53 6.45
CA GLU A 67 -4.44 -13.92 7.40
C GLU A 67 -3.95 -15.18 8.09
N GLU A 68 -3.79 -15.12 9.41
CA GLU A 68 -3.65 -16.34 10.20
C GLU A 68 -4.99 -17.07 10.13
N GLU A 69 -5.01 -18.27 9.54
CA GLU A 69 -6.12 -19.19 9.74
C GLU A 69 -6.22 -19.45 11.24
N GLY A 70 -7.30 -18.95 11.85
CA GLY A 70 -7.57 -19.14 13.27
C GLY A 70 -7.44 -20.62 13.65
N LYS A 71 -6.68 -20.87 14.71
CA LYS A 71 -6.78 -22.10 15.48
C LYS A 71 -8.19 -22.35 15.99
#